data_AF-A0A536ZCW0-F1
#
_entry.id   AF-A0A536ZCW0-F1
#
_cell.length_a   1.000
_cell.length_b   1.000
_cell.length_c   1.000
_cell.angle_alpha   90.00
_cell.angle_beta   90.00
_cell.angle_gamma   90.00
#
_symmetry.space_group_name_H-M   'P 1'
#
loop_
_entity.id
_entity.type
_entity.pdbx_description
1 polymer ?
#
loop_
_entity_poly.entity_id
_entity_poly.type
_entity_poly.pdbx_seq_one_letter_code
_entity_poly.pdbx_strand_id
1 'polypeptide(L)'
;MARTRPGRSCPRHYRYSPAVFSRAADLEAQSLYIVGGLYGNPFALEAVLDLARRENATLVFNGDFNWFDVDSEGFGAINETVLRHAALRGNVETEIAGEDAGAGCGCGYPDWVGEAEVERSNEILKRLRETARGHPDLR
;
A
#
# COMPACT_ATOMS: atom_id res chain seq x y z
N MET A 1 -8.33 27.49 -4.10
CA MET A 1 -8.16 26.04 -3.91
C MET A 1 -6.84 25.84 -3.17
N ALA A 2 -6.83 25.11 -2.05
CA ALA A 2 -5.56 24.76 -1.41
C ALA A 2 -4.71 23.99 -2.43
N ARG A 3 -3.51 24.50 -2.74
CA ARG A 3 -2.58 23.83 -3.65
C ARG A 3 -2.21 22.48 -3.04
N THR A 4 -2.30 21.41 -3.83
CA THR A 4 -1.73 20.12 -3.45
C THR A 4 -0.24 20.31 -3.22
N ARG A 5 0.24 19.91 -2.04
CA ARG A 5 1.65 19.91 -1.68
C ARG A 5 2.11 18.45 -1.64
N PRO A 6 3.08 18.02 -2.47
CA PRO A 6 3.56 16.64 -2.50
C PRO A 6 3.93 16.11 -1.10
N GLY A 7 3.37 14.97 -0.73
CA GLY A 7 3.56 14.33 0.58
C GLY A 7 2.87 15.03 1.76
N ARG A 8 2.31 16.24 1.57
CA ARG A 8 1.65 17.06 2.60
C ARG A 8 0.13 17.14 2.43
N SER A 9 -0.40 16.63 1.33
CA SER A 9 -1.83 16.62 1.04
C SER A 9 -2.31 15.19 0.87
N CYS A 10 -3.35 14.81 1.61
CA CYS A 10 -4.08 13.57 1.39
C CYS A 10 -5.04 13.78 0.19
N PRO A 11 -4.89 13.05 -0.91
CA PRO A 11 -5.72 13.22 -2.09
C PRO A 11 -7.20 12.88 -1.87
N ARG A 12 -8.08 13.60 -2.57
CA ARG A 12 -9.53 13.36 -2.47
C ARG A 12 -9.97 12.02 -3.05
N HIS A 13 -9.21 11.43 -3.97
CA HIS A 13 -9.55 10.13 -4.56
C HIS A 13 -9.40 8.95 -3.58
N TYR A 14 -8.81 9.17 -2.40
CA TYR A 14 -8.80 8.16 -1.32
C TYR A 14 -10.15 8.02 -0.62
N ARG A 15 -11.08 8.96 -0.83
CA ARG A 15 -12.35 8.98 -0.12
C ARG A 15 -13.29 7.88 -0.64
N TYR A 16 -13.81 7.09 0.28
CA TYR A 16 -14.93 6.20 0.04
C TYR A 16 -16.28 6.88 0.34
N SER A 17 -17.26 6.64 -0.53
CA SER A 17 -18.66 6.99 -0.23
C SER A 17 -19.20 6.00 0.79
N PRO A 18 -19.95 6.41 1.83
CA PRO A 18 -20.54 5.46 2.79
C PRO A 18 -21.41 4.38 2.13
N ALA A 19 -22.01 4.68 0.98
CA ALA A 19 -22.82 3.74 0.23
C ALA A 19 -22.04 2.49 -0.23
N VAL A 20 -20.70 2.55 -0.35
CA VAL A 20 -19.89 1.38 -0.75
C VAL A 20 -19.89 0.26 0.30
N PHE A 21 -20.27 0.59 1.54
CA PHE A 21 -20.40 -0.37 2.64
C PHE A 21 -21.83 -0.92 2.79
N SER A 22 -22.79 -0.41 2.01
CA SER A 22 -24.19 -0.87 2.04
C SER A 22 -24.38 -2.12 1.18
N ARG A 23 -23.65 -3.19 1.48
CA ARG A 23 -23.63 -4.46 0.75
C ARG A 23 -23.21 -5.61 1.66
N ALA A 24 -23.33 -6.85 1.19
CA ALA A 24 -22.82 -8.02 1.90
C ALA A 24 -21.28 -7.99 2.03
N ALA A 25 -20.76 -8.69 3.04
CA ALA A 25 -19.33 -8.86 3.23
C ALA A 25 -18.74 -9.69 2.09
N ASP A 26 -17.53 -9.33 1.64
CA ASP A 26 -16.80 -10.10 0.62
C ASP A 26 -16.15 -11.37 1.21
N LEU A 27 -15.90 -11.36 2.52
CA LEU A 27 -15.14 -12.38 3.23
C LEU A 27 -15.76 -12.60 4.60
N GLU A 28 -16.03 -13.87 4.90
CA GLU A 28 -16.45 -14.35 6.21
C GLU A 28 -15.49 -15.47 6.64
N ALA A 29 -14.90 -15.32 7.82
CA ALA A 29 -13.96 -16.28 8.38
C ALA A 29 -14.10 -16.32 9.91
N GLN A 30 -13.80 -17.48 10.50
CA GLN A 30 -13.78 -17.61 11.97
C GLN A 30 -12.66 -16.77 12.59
N SER A 31 -11.49 -16.73 11.95
CA SER A 31 -10.33 -15.94 12.34
C SER A 31 -9.80 -15.18 11.14
N LEU A 32 -9.68 -13.86 11.27
CA LEU A 32 -9.22 -12.95 10.22
C LEU A 32 -7.99 -12.18 10.69
N TYR A 33 -6.94 -12.23 9.89
CA TYR A 33 -5.71 -11.47 10.10
C TYR A 33 -5.65 -10.32 9.09
N ILE A 34 -5.64 -9.10 9.59
CA ILE A 34 -5.58 -7.89 8.78
C ILE A 34 -4.17 -7.30 8.88
N VAL A 35 -3.45 -7.33 7.77
CA VAL A 35 -2.04 -6.91 7.67
C VAL A 35 -1.98 -5.58 6.92
N GLY A 36 -1.64 -4.50 7.61
CA GLY A 36 -1.44 -3.19 6.99
C GLY A 36 -0.01 -2.69 7.20
N GLY A 37 0.53 -1.94 6.25
CA GLY A 37 1.86 -1.35 6.38
C GLY A 37 2.98 -2.37 6.40
N LEU A 38 2.92 -3.37 5.51
CA LEU A 38 4.01 -4.33 5.33
C LEU A 38 5.25 -3.66 4.71
N TYR A 39 5.06 -2.63 3.88
CA TYR A 39 6.10 -1.74 3.35
C TYR A 39 7.29 -2.47 2.69
N GLY A 40 7.04 -3.59 2.02
CA GLY A 40 8.03 -4.38 1.31
C GLY A 40 8.91 -5.26 2.19
N ASN A 41 8.54 -5.51 3.45
CA ASN A 41 9.37 -6.29 4.38
C ASN A 41 9.18 -7.81 4.20
N PRO A 42 10.16 -8.56 3.63
CA PRO A 42 9.98 -9.99 3.36
C PRO A 42 9.96 -10.84 4.64
N PHE A 43 10.67 -10.42 5.68
CA PHE A 43 10.71 -11.16 6.95
C PHE A 43 9.39 -11.05 7.72
N ALA A 44 8.78 -9.86 7.69
CA ALA A 44 7.45 -9.67 8.27
C ALA A 44 6.38 -10.44 7.48
N LEU A 45 6.52 -10.50 6.15
CA LEU A 45 5.64 -11.29 5.29
C LEU A 45 5.72 -12.78 5.62
N GLU A 46 6.92 -13.34 5.73
CA GLU A 46 7.13 -14.73 6.13
C GLU A 46 6.50 -15.01 7.51
N ALA A 47 6.77 -14.17 8.49
CA ALA A 47 6.26 -14.34 9.85
C ALA A 47 4.72 -14.34 9.91
N VAL A 48 4.06 -13.45 9.15
CA VAL A 48 2.59 -13.37 9.16
C VAL A 48 1.94 -14.53 8.41
N LEU A 49 2.55 -15.01 7.31
CA LEU A 49 2.11 -16.21 6.60
C LEU A 49 2.20 -17.44 7.51
N ASP A 50 3.29 -17.56 8.25
CA ASP A 50 3.50 -18.65 9.19
C ASP A 50 2.51 -18.64 10.35
N LEU A 51 2.25 -17.47 10.92
CA LEU A 51 1.28 -17.32 12.01
C LEU A 51 -0.14 -17.67 11.54
N ALA A 52 -0.57 -17.12 10.39
CA ALA A 52 -1.88 -17.42 9.84
C ALA A 52 -2.05 -18.91 9.51
N ARG A 53 -1.01 -19.57 9.00
CA ARG A 53 -1.04 -21.02 8.74
C ARG A 53 -1.22 -21.82 10.02
N ARG A 54 -0.50 -21.46 11.09
CA ARG A 54 -0.58 -22.15 12.40
C ARG A 54 -1.96 -22.01 13.04
N GLU A 55 -2.60 -20.86 12.88
CA GLU A 55 -3.90 -20.57 13.48
C GLU A 55 -5.08 -20.82 12.53
N ASN A 56 -4.81 -21.30 11.30
CA ASN A 56 -5.80 -21.46 10.24
C ASN A 56 -6.64 -20.19 10.01
N ALA A 57 -5.98 -19.03 10.08
CA ALA A 57 -6.61 -17.73 9.90
C ALA A 57 -6.60 -17.31 8.42
N THR A 58 -7.67 -16.64 7.99
CA THR A 58 -7.71 -16.01 6.67
C THR A 58 -6.91 -14.70 6.70
N LEU A 59 -6.02 -14.51 5.73
CA LEU A 59 -5.21 -13.30 5.58
C LEU A 59 -5.87 -12.28 4.66
N VAL A 60 -5.87 -11.02 5.10
CA VAL A 60 -6.24 -9.85 4.31
C VAL A 60 -5.13 -8.82 4.43
N PHE A 61 -4.54 -8.41 3.32
CA PHE A 61 -3.61 -7.28 3.27
C PHE A 61 -4.39 -5.98 3.06
N ASN A 62 -4.37 -5.09 4.05
CA ASN A 62 -5.11 -3.82 4.07
C ASN A 62 -4.26 -2.68 3.49
N GLY A 63 -3.57 -2.95 2.39
CA GLY A 63 -2.75 -1.96 1.69
C GLY A 63 -1.41 -1.63 2.33
N ASP A 64 -0.68 -0.77 1.62
CA ASP A 64 0.66 -0.29 1.93
C ASP A 64 1.63 -1.45 2.14
N PHE A 65 1.54 -2.44 1.26
CA PHE A 65 2.43 -3.59 1.30
C PHE A 65 3.68 -3.41 0.46
N ASN A 66 3.71 -2.41 -0.41
CA ASN A 66 4.93 -1.91 -1.05
C ASN A 66 5.45 -0.67 -0.34
N TRP A 67 6.78 -0.49 -0.29
CA TRP A 67 7.44 0.80 -0.03
C TRP A 67 8.96 0.70 -0.24
N PHE A 68 9.63 -0.14 0.56
CA PHE A 68 11.10 -0.26 0.58
C PHE A 68 11.64 -1.31 -0.40
N ASP A 69 10.76 -2.14 -0.96
CA ASP A 69 10.99 -3.10 -2.04
C ASP A 69 11.05 -2.41 -3.41
N VAL A 70 11.92 -1.40 -3.52
CA VAL A 70 12.04 -0.56 -4.72
C VAL A 70 12.75 -1.27 -5.87
N ASP A 71 13.43 -2.39 -5.64
CA ASP A 71 14.03 -3.19 -6.71
C ASP A 71 13.03 -4.17 -7.32
N SER A 72 13.29 -4.58 -8.56
CA SER A 72 12.35 -5.42 -9.33
C SER A 72 12.11 -6.80 -8.73
N GLU A 73 13.10 -7.39 -8.05
CA GLU A 73 12.99 -8.73 -7.49
C GLU A 73 12.15 -8.69 -6.21
N GLY A 74 12.47 -7.75 -5.30
CA GLY A 74 11.70 -7.50 -4.08
C GLY A 74 10.24 -7.16 -4.38
N PHE A 75 10.01 -6.22 -5.30
CA PHE A 75 8.66 -5.84 -5.72
C PHE A 75 7.87 -7.04 -6.22
N GLY A 76 8.44 -7.82 -7.15
CA GLY A 76 7.79 -9.03 -7.67
C GLY A 76 7.44 -10.02 -6.56
N ALA A 77 8.42 -10.37 -5.72
CA ALA A 77 8.25 -11.35 -4.65
C ALA A 77 7.17 -10.96 -3.62
N ILE A 78 7.13 -9.68 -3.23
CA ILE A 78 6.11 -9.15 -2.31
C ILE A 78 4.73 -9.21 -2.96
N ASN A 79 4.56 -8.63 -4.14
CA ASN A 79 3.24 -8.54 -4.79
C ASN A 79 2.70 -9.92 -5.17
N GLU A 80 3.52 -10.78 -5.78
CA GLU A 80 3.11 -12.15 -6.13
C GLU A 80 2.64 -12.94 -4.90
N THR A 81 3.24 -12.68 -3.73
CA THR A 81 2.87 -13.35 -2.48
C THR A 81 1.63 -12.77 -1.85
N VAL A 82 1.55 -11.44 -1.74
CA VAL A 82 0.39 -10.74 -1.18
C VAL A 82 -0.87 -11.02 -2.01
N LEU A 83 -0.77 -10.98 -3.34
CA LEU A 83 -1.92 -11.11 -4.26
C LEU A 83 -2.48 -12.54 -4.37
N ARG A 84 -1.83 -13.55 -3.74
CA ARG A 84 -2.45 -14.87 -3.51
C ARG A 84 -3.51 -14.85 -2.40
N HIS A 85 -3.60 -13.75 -1.66
CA HIS A 85 -4.57 -13.52 -0.59
C HIS A 85 -5.48 -12.35 -0.94
N ALA A 86 -6.49 -12.12 -0.11
CA ALA A 86 -7.30 -10.90 -0.25
C ALA A 86 -6.41 -9.68 0.03
N ALA A 87 -6.35 -8.75 -0.92
CA ALA A 87 -5.53 -7.55 -0.83
C ALA A 87 -6.34 -6.33 -1.24
N LEU A 88 -6.24 -5.29 -0.43
CA LEU A 88 -6.78 -3.96 -0.68
C LEU A 88 -5.62 -3.02 -1.01
N ARG A 89 -5.91 -1.95 -1.73
CA ARG A 89 -4.91 -0.91 -2.01
C ARG A 89 -4.85 0.09 -0.87
N GLY A 90 -3.62 0.38 -0.42
CA GLY A 90 -3.34 1.52 0.44
C GLY A 90 -3.07 2.77 -0.40
N ASN A 91 -2.51 3.80 0.24
CA ASN A 91 -2.08 4.98 -0.51
C ASN A 91 -0.90 4.65 -1.43
N VAL A 92 0.00 3.74 -1.02
CA VAL A 92 1.16 3.39 -1.85
C VAL A 92 0.72 2.73 -3.15
N GLU A 93 -0.08 1.65 -3.08
CA GLU A 93 -0.58 0.96 -4.28
C GLU A 93 -1.40 1.90 -5.15
N THR A 94 -2.18 2.80 -4.55
CA THR A 94 -2.96 3.79 -5.31
C THR A 94 -2.06 4.75 -6.10
N GLU A 95 -0.99 5.25 -5.49
CA GLU A 95 -0.11 6.25 -6.13
C GLU A 95 0.88 5.63 -7.13
N ILE A 96 1.30 4.37 -6.95
CA ILE A 96 2.11 3.68 -7.98
C ILE A 96 1.25 3.23 -9.16
N ALA A 97 -0.03 2.89 -8.93
CA ALA A 97 -0.98 2.49 -9.97
C ALA A 97 -1.43 3.66 -10.87
N GLY A 98 -1.41 4.89 -10.37
CA GLY A 98 -1.86 6.08 -11.09
C GLY A 98 -0.82 6.79 -11.97
N GLU A 99 -1.27 7.80 -12.71
CA GLU A 99 -0.41 8.89 -13.18
C GLU A 99 -0.06 9.81 -12.01
N ASP A 100 1.06 10.54 -12.11
CA ASP A 100 1.46 11.47 -11.05
C ASP A 100 0.50 12.65 -10.95
N ALA A 101 -0.41 12.60 -9.96
CA ALA A 101 -1.37 13.66 -9.68
C ALA A 101 -0.77 14.85 -8.90
N GLY A 102 0.56 14.87 -8.70
CA GLY A 102 1.26 15.91 -7.93
C GLY A 102 1.09 15.79 -6.42
N ALA A 103 0.57 14.65 -5.93
CA ALA A 103 0.39 14.37 -4.51
C ALA A 103 1.67 13.87 -3.82
N GLY A 104 2.75 13.61 -4.56
CA GLY A 104 3.93 12.94 -4.02
C GLY A 104 3.55 11.56 -3.47
N CYS A 105 4.06 11.20 -2.29
CA CYS A 105 3.67 9.93 -1.64
C CYS A 105 2.19 9.84 -1.23
N GLY A 106 1.46 10.96 -1.25
CA GLY A 106 0.07 11.04 -0.81
C GLY A 106 -0.15 10.78 0.68
N CYS A 107 0.92 10.71 1.48
CA CYS A 107 0.88 10.35 2.91
C CYS A 107 0.21 11.42 3.79
N GLY A 108 0.18 12.67 3.34
CA GLY A 108 -0.41 13.77 4.12
C GLY A 108 0.34 14.08 5.42
N TYR A 109 1.68 14.09 5.38
CA TYR A 109 2.51 14.32 6.55
C TYR A 109 2.15 15.63 7.26
N PRO A 110 1.90 15.59 8.58
CA PRO A 110 1.58 16.78 9.38
C PRO A 110 2.78 17.74 9.44
N ASP A 111 2.52 19.02 9.74
CA ASP A 111 3.51 20.10 9.63
C ASP A 111 4.71 19.94 10.59
N TRP A 112 4.62 19.07 11.60
CA TRP A 112 5.74 18.77 12.51
C TRP A 112 6.77 17.79 11.92
N VAL A 113 6.44 17.08 10.84
CA VAL A 113 7.41 16.27 10.07
C VAL A 113 8.22 17.22 9.21
N GLY A 114 9.55 17.14 9.25
CA GLY A 114 10.43 18.01 8.48
C GLY A 114 10.30 17.80 6.96
N GLU A 115 10.60 18.84 6.17
CA GLU A 115 10.54 18.76 4.71
C GLU A 115 11.50 17.71 4.16
N ALA A 116 12.69 17.55 4.76
CA ALA A 116 13.67 16.58 4.32
C ALA A 116 13.14 15.13 4.42
N GLU A 117 12.35 14.80 5.44
CA GLU A 117 11.67 13.51 5.56
C GLU A 117 10.63 13.32 4.44
N VAL A 118 9.83 14.36 4.18
CA VAL A 118 8.80 14.32 3.13
C VAL A 118 9.42 14.15 1.74
N GLU A 119 10.51 14.87 1.45
CA GLU A 119 11.26 14.76 0.21
C GLU A 119 11.81 13.34 0.00
N ARG A 120 12.38 12.73 1.06
CA ARG A 120 12.85 11.34 0.98
C ARG A 120 11.72 10.36 0.68
N SER A 121 10.54 10.53 1.29
CA SER A 121 9.37 9.69 1.00
C SER A 121 8.87 9.86 -0.44
N ASN A 122 8.90 11.09 -0.97
CA ASN A 122 8.53 11.33 -2.37
C ASN A 122 9.53 10.66 -3.34
N GLU A 123 10.82 10.68 -3.03
CA GLU A 123 11.84 10.01 -3.84
C GLU A 123 11.71 8.48 -3.80
N ILE A 124 11.33 7.90 -2.66
CA ILE A 124 11.03 6.46 -2.56
C ILE A 124 9.86 6.10 -3.48
N LEU A 125 8.74 6.83 -3.40
CA LEU A 125 7.58 6.56 -4.26
C LEU A 125 7.95 6.68 -5.74
N LYS A 126 8.75 7.68 -6.13
CA LYS A 126 9.16 7.86 -7.52
C LYS A 126 9.89 6.63 -8.06
N ARG A 127 10.86 6.10 -7.29
CA ARG A 127 11.60 4.88 -7.66
C ARG A 127 10.67 3.67 -7.71
N LEU A 128 9.82 3.51 -6.70
CA LEU A 128 8.87 2.41 -6.64
C LEU A 128 7.89 2.43 -7.83
N ARG A 129 7.43 3.61 -8.25
CA ARG A 129 6.58 3.78 -9.43
C ARG A 129 7.29 3.40 -10.72
N GLU A 130 8.59 3.68 -10.84
CA GLU A 130 9.40 3.22 -11.98
C GLU A 130 9.50 1.70 -12.01
N THR A 131 9.72 1.05 -10.87
CA THR A 131 9.73 -0.41 -10.72
C THR A 131 8.38 -1.02 -11.06
N ALA A 132 7.28 -0.49 -10.51
CA ALA A 132 5.93 -0.97 -10.78
C ALA A 132 5.54 -0.88 -12.27
N ARG A 133 6.09 0.07 -13.04
CA ARG A 133 5.89 0.13 -14.51
C ARG A 133 6.50 -1.07 -15.25
N GLY A 134 7.51 -1.70 -14.67
CA GLY A 134 8.09 -2.95 -15.19
C GLY A 134 7.23 -4.19 -14.90
N HIS A 135 6.24 -4.08 -14.02
CA HIS A 135 5.36 -5.17 -13.57
C HIS A 135 3.88 -4.80 -13.75
N PRO A 136 3.39 -4.62 -14.98
CA PRO A 136 2.04 -4.11 -15.23
C PRO A 136 0.92 -4.98 -14.64
N ASP A 137 1.17 -6.28 -14.48
CA ASP A 137 0.20 -7.23 -13.90
C ASP A 137 0.17 -7.22 -12.36
N LEU A 138 1.17 -6.59 -11.72
CA LEU A 138 1.32 -6.51 -10.26
C LEU A 138 1.11 -5.09 -9.72
N ARG A 139 0.78 -4.13 -10.59
CA ARG A 139 0.62 -2.70 -10.29
C ARG A 139 -0.84 -2.32 -10.03
#